data_AF-A0A7D5RNU2-F1
#
_entry.id   AF-A0A7D5RNU2-F1
#
_cell.length_a   1.000
_cell.length_b   1.000
_cell.length_c   1.000
_cell.angle_alpha   90.00
_cell.angle_beta   90.00
_cell.angle_gamma   90.00
#
_symmetry.space_group_name_H-M   'P 1'
#
loop_
_entity.id
_entity.type
_entity.pdbx_description
1 polymer ?
#
loop_
_entity_poly.entity_id
_entity_poly.type
_entity_poly.pdbx_seq_one_letter_code
_entity_poly.pdbx_strand_id
1 'polypeptide(L)'
;MRTVFSLWCLLGLFNTVYAQQDSSGVYLTIADFQQQKLAYAINCKTQKHKIVQTSFSDQKFVKVIHNDSVITLLKSEVFGYQDCKGVPHRFIDKVNYVILNPSEYILIYKHEIRAHKQSELHYMFSRE
;
A
#
# COMPACT_ATOMS: atom_id res chain seq x y z
N MET A 1 -28.67 -8.73 45.08
CA MET A 1 -27.41 -9.49 44.88
C MET A 1 -27.76 -10.76 44.11
N ARG A 2 -27.18 -11.17 42.98
CA ARG A 2 -26.02 -10.75 42.19
C ARG A 2 -26.21 -11.30 40.76
N THR A 3 -25.98 -10.42 39.79
CA THR A 3 -25.35 -10.63 38.47
C THR A 3 -25.96 -11.62 37.47
N VAL A 4 -26.68 -11.07 36.49
CA VAL A 4 -26.85 -11.63 35.14
C VAL A 4 -25.52 -11.45 34.39
N PHE A 5 -24.88 -12.55 33.98
CA PHE A 5 -23.72 -12.49 33.07
C PHE A 5 -24.22 -12.28 31.63
N SER A 6 -24.34 -11.01 31.26
CA SER A 6 -24.52 -10.55 29.89
C SER A 6 -23.26 -10.87 29.08
N LEU A 7 -23.23 -12.04 28.43
CA LEU A 7 -22.18 -12.43 27.48
C LEU A 7 -22.57 -11.93 26.07
N TRP A 8 -22.46 -10.62 25.85
CA TRP A 8 -22.62 -10.02 24.54
C TRP A 8 -21.60 -8.89 24.37
N CYS A 9 -21.13 -8.72 23.13
CA CYS A 9 -20.12 -7.76 22.65
C CYS A 9 -18.65 -8.13 22.87
N LEU A 10 -18.15 -9.02 22.02
CA LEU A 10 -16.80 -8.91 21.45
C LEU A 10 -16.87 -9.17 19.93
N LEU A 11 -17.79 -8.48 19.25
CA LEU A 11 -17.66 -8.25 17.81
C LEU A 11 -16.59 -7.17 17.66
N GLY A 12 -15.35 -7.60 17.40
CA GLY A 12 -14.24 -6.73 17.08
C GLY A 12 -14.62 -5.84 15.92
N LEU A 13 -14.79 -4.54 16.19
CA LEU A 13 -14.87 -3.51 15.18
C LEU A 13 -13.52 -3.49 14.45
N PHE A 14 -13.41 -4.20 13.33
CA PHE A 14 -12.40 -3.90 12.33
C PHE A 14 -12.76 -2.55 11.70
N ASN A 15 -12.53 -1.48 12.45
CA ASN A 15 -12.44 -0.16 11.85
C ASN A 15 -11.20 -0.23 10.96
N THR A 16 -11.38 -0.45 9.66
CA THR A 16 -10.38 -0.07 8.67
C THR A 16 -10.32 1.45 8.72
N VAL A 17 -9.56 1.98 9.66
CA VAL A 17 -9.32 3.41 9.78
C VAL A 17 -8.55 3.78 8.51
N TYR A 18 -9.22 4.44 7.55
CA TYR A 18 -8.58 5.10 6.42
C TYR A 18 -7.81 6.35 6.89
N ALA A 19 -6.97 6.21 7.93
CA ALA A 19 -6.21 7.29 8.56
C ALA A 19 -5.04 7.80 7.68
N GLN A 20 -4.77 7.14 6.55
CA GLN A 20 -3.53 7.37 5.81
C GLN A 20 -3.66 8.31 4.61
N GLN A 21 -4.81 8.93 4.37
CA GLN A 21 -4.95 9.85 3.24
C GLN A 21 -4.04 11.09 3.38
N ASP A 22 -3.74 11.47 4.63
CA ASP A 22 -2.78 12.53 4.96
C ASP A 22 -1.40 11.98 5.34
N SER A 23 -1.11 10.70 5.05
CA SER A 23 0.15 10.05 5.44
C SER A 23 1.08 9.83 4.26
N SER A 24 2.37 10.05 4.48
CA SER A 24 3.45 9.66 3.56
C SER A 24 4.40 8.70 4.27
N GLY A 25 5.05 7.82 3.52
CA GLY A 25 5.96 6.81 4.07
C GLY A 25 6.37 5.81 3.01
N VAL A 26 7.14 4.81 3.41
CA VAL A 26 7.71 3.79 2.52
C VAL A 26 6.98 2.47 2.71
N TYR A 27 6.65 1.81 1.61
CA TYR A 27 6.24 0.40 1.60
C TYR A 27 7.51 -0.44 1.46
N LEU A 28 7.90 -1.16 2.51
CA LEU A 28 9.10 -2.01 2.46
C LEU A 28 8.83 -3.23 1.57
N THR A 29 7.68 -3.87 1.75
CA THR A 29 7.28 -5.07 1.01
C THR A 29 6.00 -4.85 0.20
N ILE A 30 5.72 -5.78 -0.71
CA ILE A 30 4.41 -5.83 -1.39
C ILE A 30 3.26 -6.08 -0.41
N ALA A 31 3.49 -6.86 0.65
CA ALA A 31 2.50 -7.10 1.69
C ALA A 31 2.17 -5.81 2.45
N ASP A 32 3.19 -5.01 2.76
CA ASP A 32 2.98 -3.69 3.37
C ASP A 32 2.14 -2.79 2.45
N PHE A 33 2.41 -2.79 1.13
CA PHE A 33 1.58 -2.05 0.17
C PHE A 33 0.12 -2.53 0.14
N GLN A 34 -0.11 -3.84 0.07
CA GLN A 34 -1.46 -4.43 0.06
C GLN A 34 -2.24 -4.14 1.35
N GLN A 35 -1.55 -4.08 2.48
CA GLN A 35 -2.13 -3.79 3.79
C GLN A 35 -2.16 -2.30 4.13
N GLN A 36 -1.72 -1.44 3.21
CA GLN A 36 -1.56 0.01 3.43
C GLN A 36 -0.74 0.29 4.70
N LYS A 37 0.38 -0.41 4.88
CA LYS A 37 1.27 -0.26 6.03
C LYS A 37 2.50 0.55 5.64
N LEU A 38 2.60 1.77 6.16
CA LEU A 38 3.72 2.66 5.90
C LEU A 38 4.81 2.52 6.97
N ALA A 39 6.04 2.25 6.55
CA ALA A 39 7.24 2.46 7.37
C ALA A 39 7.67 3.94 7.29
N TYR A 40 8.26 4.44 8.38
CA TYR A 40 8.67 5.85 8.50
C TYR A 40 7.52 6.81 8.16
N ALA A 41 6.32 6.42 8.62
CA ALA A 41 5.09 7.13 8.31
C ALA A 41 5.09 8.51 8.97
N ILE A 42 4.57 9.48 8.24
CA ILE A 42 4.45 10.86 8.67
C ILE A 42 3.00 11.29 8.49
N ASN A 43 2.52 12.21 9.31
CA ASN A 43 1.32 12.98 9.02
C ASN A 43 1.72 14.27 8.27
N CYS A 44 1.36 14.35 7.00
CA CYS A 44 1.73 15.43 6.11
C CYS A 44 1.14 16.80 6.47
N LYS A 45 0.13 16.86 7.35
CA LYS A 45 -0.45 18.12 7.86
C LYS A 45 0.32 18.66 9.06
N THR A 46 0.87 17.78 9.90
CA THR A 46 1.48 18.17 11.19
C THR A 46 3.00 18.00 11.23
N GLN A 47 3.55 17.14 10.38
CA GLN A 47 4.97 16.83 10.31
C GLN A 47 5.55 17.31 8.97
N LYS A 48 6.72 17.95 9.03
CA LYS A 48 7.40 18.56 7.86
C LYS A 48 8.50 17.68 7.26
N HIS A 49 8.90 16.63 7.96
CA HIS A 49 9.89 15.67 7.47
C HIS A 49 9.27 14.87 6.33
N LYS A 50 9.99 14.63 5.23
CA LYS A 50 9.41 14.11 3.98
C LYS A 50 10.32 13.12 3.29
N ILE A 51 9.75 12.33 2.40
CA ILE A 51 10.51 11.52 1.44
C ILE A 51 11.16 12.48 0.45
N VAL A 52 12.49 12.46 0.39
CA VAL A 52 13.28 13.25 -0.55
C VAL A 52 13.82 12.31 -1.61
N GLN A 53 13.31 12.49 -2.81
CA GLN A 53 13.89 11.87 -3.99
C GLN A 53 15.09 12.71 -4.41
N THR A 54 16.29 12.18 -4.24
CA THR A 54 17.49 12.80 -4.77
C THR A 54 17.41 12.75 -6.29
N SER A 55 17.11 13.88 -6.93
CA SER A 55 17.07 13.95 -8.38
C SER A 55 18.49 13.98 -8.94
N PHE A 56 18.74 13.14 -9.95
CA PHE A 56 19.82 13.22 -10.95
C PHE A 56 21.18 12.53 -10.71
N SER A 57 21.52 11.93 -9.57
CA SER A 57 22.80 11.18 -9.46
C SER A 57 22.70 9.84 -8.72
N ASP A 58 22.00 9.80 -7.58
CA ASP A 58 21.83 8.56 -6.80
C ASP A 58 20.53 7.84 -7.12
N GLN A 59 20.45 7.29 -8.33
CA GLN A 59 19.32 6.46 -8.78
C GLN A 59 19.07 5.22 -7.89
N LYS A 60 20.06 4.79 -7.10
CA LYS A 60 20.00 3.57 -6.29
C LYS A 60 19.29 3.74 -4.94
N PHE A 61 19.19 4.96 -4.43
CA PHE A 61 18.72 5.20 -3.06
C PHE A 61 17.48 6.07 -3.01
N VAL A 62 16.72 5.94 -1.92
CA VAL A 62 15.70 6.88 -1.49
C VAL A 62 16.08 7.39 -0.10
N LYS A 63 15.98 8.70 0.11
CA LYS A 63 16.23 9.33 1.42
C LYS A 63 14.90 9.66 2.07
N VAL A 64 14.70 9.18 3.29
CA VAL A 64 13.55 9.48 4.12
C VAL A 64 14.02 10.36 5.25
N ILE A 65 13.49 11.58 5.34
CA ILE A 65 13.70 12.41 6.52
C ILE A 65 12.61 12.02 7.51
N HIS A 66 12.99 11.60 8.71
CA HIS A 66 12.06 11.21 9.78
C HIS A 66 12.69 11.50 11.15
N ASN A 67 11.96 12.23 12.01
CA ASN A 67 12.41 12.62 13.35
C ASN A 67 13.87 13.13 13.38
N ASP A 68 14.14 14.17 12.59
CA ASP A 68 15.45 14.85 12.47
C ASP A 68 16.62 13.97 11.99
N SER A 69 16.33 12.74 11.55
CA SER A 69 17.29 11.82 10.98
C SER A 69 17.04 11.62 9.49
N VAL A 70 18.12 11.41 8.74
CA VAL A 70 18.06 11.02 7.32
C VAL A 70 18.34 9.52 7.22
N ILE A 71 17.31 8.77 6.85
CA ILE A 71 17.40 7.33 6.60
C ILE A 71 17.62 7.14 5.10
N THR A 72 18.65 6.39 4.73
CA THR A 72 18.94 6.08 3.32
C THR A 72 18.62 4.61 3.07
N LEU A 73 17.73 4.34 2.12
CA LEU A 73 17.28 3.00 1.76
C LEU A 73 17.64 2.69 0.31
N LEU A 74 18.00 1.44 0.02
CA LEU A 74 18.20 0.96 -1.35
C LEU A 74 16.85 0.78 -2.03
N LYS A 75 16.65 1.39 -3.21
CA LYS A 75 15.42 1.22 -4.01
C LYS A 75 15.13 -0.23 -4.40
N SER A 76 16.17 -1.08 -4.47
CA SER A 76 16.03 -2.51 -4.74
C SER A 76 15.47 -3.31 -3.56
N GLU A 77 15.49 -2.74 -2.35
CA GLU A 77 15.05 -3.40 -1.11
C GLU A 77 13.72 -2.83 -0.58
N VAL A 78 13.16 -1.83 -1.26
CA VAL A 78 11.88 -1.22 -0.91
C VAL A 78 10.90 -1.37 -2.07
N PHE A 79 9.67 -1.74 -1.78
CA PHE A 79 8.63 -1.86 -2.81
C PHE A 79 8.30 -0.51 -3.44
N GLY A 80 8.12 0.53 -2.62
CA GLY A 80 7.60 1.81 -3.07
C GLY A 80 7.39 2.80 -1.95
N TYR A 81 6.65 3.87 -2.23
CA TYR A 81 6.30 4.86 -1.23
C TYR A 81 4.94 5.49 -1.53
N GLN A 82 4.35 6.12 -0.52
CA GLN A 82 3.19 7.00 -0.67
C GLN A 82 3.62 8.43 -0.44
N ASP A 83 3.26 9.34 -1.35
CA ASP A 83 3.49 10.77 -1.14
C ASP A 83 2.41 11.41 -0.25
N CYS A 84 2.61 12.67 0.10
CA CYS A 84 1.66 13.42 0.92
C CYS A 84 0.31 13.72 0.26
N LYS A 85 0.13 13.36 -1.02
CA LYS A 85 -1.17 13.40 -1.70
C LYS A 85 -1.90 12.06 -1.62
N GLY A 86 -1.33 11.08 -0.91
CA GLY A 86 -1.85 9.72 -0.86
C GLY A 86 -1.60 8.92 -2.14
N VAL A 87 -0.76 9.41 -3.06
CA VAL A 87 -0.48 8.71 -4.33
C VAL A 87 0.62 7.67 -4.08
N PRO A 88 0.36 6.38 -4.34
CA PRO A 88 1.37 5.35 -4.22
C PRO A 88 2.24 5.30 -5.48
N HIS A 89 3.53 5.09 -5.26
CA HIS A 89 4.56 4.97 -6.29
C HIS A 89 5.39 3.70 -6.05
N ARG A 90 5.81 3.04 -7.12
CA ARG A 90 6.65 1.84 -7.09
C ARG A 90 8.06 2.15 -7.60
N PHE A 91 9.06 1.52 -7.01
CA PHE A 91 10.42 1.51 -7.55
C PHE A 91 10.61 0.28 -8.44
N ILE A 92 10.96 0.48 -9.72
CA ILE A 92 11.34 -0.59 -10.66
C ILE A 92 12.53 -0.10 -11.47
N ASP A 93 13.61 -0.88 -11.53
CA ASP A 93 14.82 -0.56 -12.31
C ASP A 93 15.34 0.88 -12.08
N LYS A 94 15.27 1.32 -10.82
CA LYS A 94 15.67 2.66 -10.34
C LYS A 94 14.75 3.82 -10.77
N VAL A 95 13.71 3.53 -11.53
CA VAL A 95 12.66 4.45 -11.96
C VAL A 95 11.50 4.41 -10.97
N ASN A 96 10.83 5.56 -10.81
CA ASN A 96 9.67 5.71 -9.93
C ASN A 96 8.41 5.74 -10.81
N TYR A 97 7.48 4.84 -10.57
CA TYR A 97 6.22 4.73 -11.31
C TYR A 97 5.03 5.01 -10.41
N VAL A 98 4.10 5.86 -10.85
CA VAL A 98 2.79 6.00 -10.18
C VAL A 98 2.00 4.71 -10.34
N ILE A 99 1.42 4.19 -9.26
CA ILE A 99 0.52 3.03 -9.32
C ILE A 99 -0.89 3.54 -9.59
N LEU A 100 -1.43 3.23 -10.77
CA LEU A 100 -2.73 3.75 -11.24
C LEU A 100 -3.93 3.09 -10.53
N ASN A 101 -3.85 1.77 -10.33
CA ASN A 101 -4.94 0.96 -9.80
C ASN A 101 -4.52 0.24 -8.49
N PRO A 102 -4.20 0.99 -7.42
CA PRO A 102 -3.56 0.43 -6.23
C PRO A 102 -4.48 -0.54 -5.46
N SER A 103 -5.80 -0.29 -5.50
CA SER A 103 -6.82 -1.03 -4.76
C SER A 103 -7.64 -1.98 -5.63
N GLU A 104 -7.42 -1.99 -6.95
CA GLU A 104 -8.27 -2.75 -7.88
C GLU A 104 -7.58 -4.02 -8.35
N TYR A 105 -8.36 -5.09 -8.47
CA TYR A 105 -8.01 -6.24 -9.28
C TYR A 105 -8.49 -5.96 -10.70
N ILE A 106 -7.54 -5.66 -11.59
CA ILE A 106 -7.88 -5.43 -12.99
C ILE A 106 -8.26 -6.78 -13.60
N LEU A 107 -9.52 -6.95 -14.03
CA LEU A 107 -9.94 -8.09 -14.82
C LEU A 107 -9.30 -7.98 -16.20
N ILE A 108 -8.51 -8.98 -16.59
CA ILE A 108 -7.79 -8.96 -17.86
C ILE A 108 -8.55 -9.75 -18.92
N TYR A 109 -9.03 -10.95 -18.58
CA TYR A 109 -9.70 -11.84 -19.52
C TYR A 109 -10.92 -12.51 -18.92
N LYS A 110 -11.88 -12.79 -19.80
CA LYS A 110 -12.99 -13.72 -19.57
C LYS A 110 -12.91 -14.80 -20.63
N HIS A 111 -12.80 -16.05 -20.21
CA HIS A 111 -12.85 -17.21 -21.09
C HIS A 111 -14.16 -17.96 -20.84
N GLU A 112 -14.96 -18.18 -21.90
CA GLU A 112 -16.17 -18.98 -21.84
C GLU A 112 -15.87 -20.37 -22.42
N ILE A 113 -15.85 -21.39 -21.56
CA ILE A 113 -15.74 -22.78 -21.98
C ILE A 113 -17.15 -23.30 -22.21
N ARG A 114 -17.53 -23.48 -23.48
CA ARG A 114 -18.83 -24.04 -23.84
C ARG A 114 -18.77 -25.56 -23.76
N ALA A 115 -19.30 -26.15 -22.69
CA ALA A 115 -19.61 -27.57 -22.67
C ALA A 115 -21.03 -27.78 -23.25
N HIS A 116 -21.27 -28.94 -23.87
CA HIS A 116 -22.48 -29.29 -24.63
C HIS A 116 -23.81 -29.10 -23.86
N LYS A 117 -23.77 -28.87 -22.54
CA LYS A 117 -24.94 -28.66 -21.68
C LYS A 117 -24.87 -27.41 -20.78
N GLN A 118 -23.69 -26.85 -20.54
CA GLN A 118 -23.51 -25.69 -19.66
C GLN A 118 -22.20 -24.97 -19.99
N SER A 119 -22.20 -23.64 -19.98
CA SER A 119 -20.98 -22.85 -20.09
C SER A 119 -20.34 -22.63 -18.72
N GLU A 120 -19.03 -22.77 -18.68
CA GLU A 120 -18.19 -22.42 -17.53
C GLU A 120 -17.46 -21.11 -17.83
N LEU A 121 -17.48 -20.19 -16.86
CA LEU A 121 -16.84 -18.88 -17.00
C LEU A 121 -15.58 -18.82 -16.16
N HIS A 122 -14.47 -18.60 -16.81
CA HIS A 122 -13.16 -18.44 -16.19
C HIS A 122 -12.74 -16.98 -16.29
N TYR A 123 -12.41 -16.39 -15.14
CA TYR A 123 -11.93 -15.01 -15.04
C TYR A 123 -10.46 -15.02 -14.67
N MET A 124 -9.67 -14.13 -15.27
CA MET A 124 -8.26 -13.93 -14.92
C MET A 124 -8.03 -12.47 -14.54
N PHE A 125 -7.43 -12.25 -13.37
CA PHE A 125 -7.13 -10.91 -12.85
C PHE A 125 -5.62 -10.64 -12.89
N SER A 126 -5.24 -9.37 -12.94
CA SER A 126 -3.84 -8.88 -12.99
C SER A 126 -2.88 -9.37 -11.88
N ARG A 127 -3.37 -10.02 -10.83
CA ARG A 127 -2.58 -10.51 -9.69
C ARG A 127 -2.65 -12.04 -9.52
N GLU A 128 -3.24 -12.76 -10.48
CA GLU A 128 -3.27 -14.23 -10.57
C GLU A 128 -2.30 -14.77 -11.63
#